data_AF-A0A3M1BKT0-F1
#
_entry.id   AF-A0A3M1BKT0-F1
#
_cell.length_a   1.000
_cell.length_b   1.000
_cell.length_c   1.000
_cell.angle_alpha   90.00
_cell.angle_beta   90.00
_cell.angle_gamma   90.00
#
_symmetry.space_group_name_H-M   'P 1'
#
loop_
_entity.id
_entity.type
_entity.pdbx_description
1 polymer ?
#
loop_
_entity_poly.entity_id
_entity_poly.type
_entity_poly.pdbx_seq_one_letter_code
_entity_poly.pdbx_strand_id
1 'polypeptide(L)'
;MAYFLSFDTSKLPPETASVVVCGSGIGGLTTAIVLKELGVEPLILTRGIGNTYYSQGGIACAVHPQDSPYLHMLDTQRAGRGLCREDTLRVLVDEGIQRLADLRRWGVTFD
;
A
#
# COMPACT_ATOMS: atom_id res chain seq x y z
N MET A 1 24.12 -5.06 14.72
CA MET A 1 23.00 -4.50 15.49
C MET A 1 22.93 -5.26 16.80
N ALA A 2 23.39 -4.67 17.90
CA ALA A 2 23.43 -5.33 19.21
C ALA A 2 22.14 -5.01 19.95
N TYR A 3 21.35 -6.04 20.27
CA TYR A 3 20.18 -5.89 21.13
C TYR A 3 20.66 -5.69 22.57
N PHE A 4 20.05 -4.72 23.28
CA PHE A 4 20.41 -4.36 24.67
C PHE A 4 20.02 -5.44 25.70
N LEU A 5 19.27 -6.46 25.27
CA LEU A 5 18.79 -7.57 26.07
C LEU A 5 19.09 -8.88 25.35
N SER A 6 19.64 -9.85 26.07
CA SER A 6 19.74 -11.24 25.64
C SER A 6 18.36 -11.87 25.73
N PHE A 7 17.72 -12.13 24.60
CA PHE A 7 16.49 -12.92 24.56
C PHE A 7 16.69 -14.16 23.69
N ASP A 8 16.08 -15.25 24.11
CA ASP A 8 16.13 -16.55 23.46
C ASP A 8 14.84 -16.74 22.69
N THR A 9 14.88 -16.60 21.36
CA THR A 9 13.70 -16.67 20.50
C THR A 9 13.01 -18.04 20.55
N SER A 10 13.72 -19.10 20.97
CA SER A 10 13.14 -20.43 21.16
C SER A 10 12.17 -20.51 22.34
N LYS A 11 12.23 -19.54 23.27
CA LYS A 11 11.38 -19.48 24.47
C LYS A 11 10.17 -18.56 24.30
N LEU A 12 10.06 -17.86 23.17
CA LEU A 12 8.91 -17.02 22.88
C LEU A 12 7.76 -17.90 22.38
N PRO A 13 6.51 -17.66 22.81
CA PRO A 13 5.37 -18.38 22.28
C PRO A 13 5.26 -18.11 20.78
N PRO A 14 5.13 -19.14 19.92
CA PRO A 14 4.94 -18.92 18.50
C PRO A 14 3.51 -18.43 18.24
N GLU A 15 3.37 -17.46 17.33
CA GLU A 15 2.09 -17.17 16.68
C GLU A 15 2.11 -17.69 15.25
N THR A 16 1.01 -18.29 14.82
CA THR A 16 0.84 -18.86 13.48
C THR A 16 -0.23 -18.11 12.73
N ALA A 17 0.08 -17.69 11.50
CA ALA A 17 -0.87 -17.10 10.57
C ALA A 17 -0.58 -17.60 9.16
N SER A 18 -1.62 -17.76 8.34
CA SER A 18 -1.47 -18.14 6.93
C SER A 18 -0.82 -17.01 6.11
N VAL A 19 -1.09 -15.76 6.49
CA VAL A 19 -0.49 -14.56 5.90
C VAL A 19 -0.13 -13.57 6.99
N VAL A 20 1.08 -13.02 6.91
CA VAL A 20 1.54 -11.92 7.78
C VAL A 20 1.74 -10.68 6.92
N VAL A 21 1.08 -9.59 7.30
CA VAL A 21 1.23 -8.26 6.69
C VAL A 21 2.11 -7.40 7.59
N CYS A 22 3.34 -7.12 7.14
CA CYS A 22 4.30 -6.31 7.88
C CYS A 22 4.13 -4.82 7.55
N GLY A 23 3.39 -4.11 8.41
CA GLY A 23 3.16 -2.68 8.36
C GLY A 23 1.67 -2.33 8.33
N SER A 24 1.29 -1.28 9.07
CA SER A 24 -0.09 -0.80 9.16
C SER A 24 -0.31 0.56 8.44
N GLY A 25 0.49 0.84 7.41
CA GLY A 25 0.25 1.96 6.49
C GLY A 25 -0.80 1.61 5.43
N ILE A 26 -1.04 2.51 4.47
CA ILE A 26 -2.09 2.30 3.45
C ILE A 26 -1.90 0.97 2.70
N GLY A 27 -0.69 0.66 2.22
CA GLY A 27 -0.45 -0.59 1.49
C GLY A 27 -0.69 -1.85 2.33
N GLY A 28 -0.38 -1.81 3.63
CA GLY A 28 -0.61 -2.95 4.51
C GLY A 28 -2.09 -3.13 4.86
N LEU A 29 -2.78 -2.04 5.20
CA LEU A 29 -4.19 -2.10 5.56
C LEU A 29 -5.09 -2.40 4.35
N THR A 30 -4.80 -1.84 3.17
CA THR A 30 -5.54 -2.20 1.95
C THR A 30 -5.33 -3.67 1.59
N THR A 31 -4.09 -4.18 1.72
CA THR A 31 -3.80 -5.61 1.55
C THR A 31 -4.61 -6.46 2.53
N ALA A 32 -4.67 -6.07 3.81
CA ALA A 32 -5.41 -6.81 4.82
C ALA A 32 -6.91 -6.84 4.56
N ILE A 33 -7.50 -5.72 4.10
CA ILE A 33 -8.92 -5.66 3.72
C ILE A 33 -9.20 -6.59 2.54
N VAL A 34 -8.38 -6.52 1.48
CA VAL A 34 -8.55 -7.39 0.30
C VAL A 34 -8.41 -8.86 0.66
N LEU A 35 -7.43 -9.23 1.51
CA LEU A 35 -7.29 -10.59 2.02
C LEU A 35 -8.55 -11.06 2.76
N LYS A 36 -9.11 -10.20 3.61
CA LYS A 36 -10.34 -10.50 4.35
C LYS A 36 -11.54 -10.67 3.40
N GLU A 37 -11.67 -9.84 2.36
CA GLU A 37 -12.69 -9.98 1.32
C GLU A 37 -12.56 -11.30 0.54
N LEU A 38 -11.34 -11.82 0.41
CA LEU A 38 -11.04 -13.13 -0.19
C LEU A 38 -11.18 -14.31 0.80
N GLY A 39 -11.60 -14.07 2.05
CA GLY A 39 -11.78 -15.08 3.08
C GLY A 39 -10.50 -15.54 3.79
N VAL A 40 -9.41 -14.77 3.67
CA VAL A 40 -8.14 -15.02 4.35
C VAL A 40 -8.03 -14.12 5.59
N GLU A 41 -7.61 -14.70 6.72
CA GLU A 41 -7.31 -13.93 7.94
C GLU A 41 -5.83 -13.52 7.99
N PRO A 42 -5.47 -12.24 7.78
CA PRO A 42 -4.10 -11.78 7.93
C PRO A 42 -3.76 -11.43 9.38
N LEU A 43 -2.54 -11.76 9.81
CA LEU A 43 -1.92 -11.15 10.99
C LEU A 43 -1.19 -9.87 10.57
N ILE A 44 -1.55 -8.72 11.14
CA ILE A 44 -0.89 -7.44 10.86
C ILE A 44 0.14 -7.17 11.95
N LEU A 45 1.40 -7.00 11.56
CA LEU A 45 2.49 -6.62 12.45
C LEU A 45 2.89 -5.17 12.17
N THR A 46 2.92 -4.33 13.20
CA THR A 46 3.39 -2.95 13.06
C THR A 46 4.21 -2.52 14.27
N ARG A 47 5.21 -1.67 14.04
CA ARG A 47 6.05 -1.10 15.10
C ARG A 47 5.43 0.16 15.73
N GLY A 48 4.39 0.73 15.12
CA GLY A 48 3.75 1.96 15.55
C GLY A 48 3.00 2.65 14.41
N ILE A 49 2.71 3.94 14.57
CA ILE A 49 2.06 4.75 13.53
C ILE A 49 3.03 4.94 12.35
N GLY A 50 2.58 4.62 11.14
CA GLY A 50 3.36 4.77 9.90
C GLY A 50 3.20 6.14 9.23
N ASN A 51 4.06 6.42 8.25
CA ASN A 51 4.09 7.71 7.53
C ASN A 51 2.82 8.05 6.75
N THR A 52 2.02 7.04 6.37
CA THR A 52 0.71 7.25 5.70
C THR A 52 -0.16 8.23 6.48
N TYR A 53 -0.16 8.16 7.81
CA TYR A 53 -0.97 9.04 8.66
C TYR A 53 -0.63 10.53 8.48
N TYR A 54 0.61 10.85 8.12
CA TYR A 54 1.10 12.23 7.96
C TYR A 54 1.04 12.75 6.52
N SER A 55 0.45 11.99 5.59
CA SER A 55 0.38 12.39 4.18
C SER A 55 -0.62 13.53 3.97
N GLN A 56 -0.26 14.53 3.15
CA GLN A 56 -1.07 15.74 2.94
C GLN A 56 -1.43 16.00 1.47
N GLY A 57 -0.55 15.65 0.53
CA GLY A 57 -0.66 16.06 -0.88
C GLY A 57 -1.71 15.35 -1.73
N GLY A 58 -2.46 14.40 -1.16
CA GLY A 58 -3.46 13.61 -1.88
C GLY A 58 -2.89 12.40 -2.64
N ILE A 59 -3.72 11.82 -3.50
CA ILE A 59 -3.40 10.64 -4.33
C ILE A 59 -3.49 11.06 -5.79
N ALA A 60 -2.38 10.97 -6.53
CA ALA A 60 -2.37 11.26 -7.96
C ALA A 60 -3.12 10.17 -8.73
N CYS A 61 -4.15 10.57 -9.49
CA CYS A 61 -4.94 9.68 -10.32
C CYS A 61 -5.61 10.47 -11.46
N ALA A 62 -5.64 9.89 -12.66
CA ALA A 62 -6.17 10.54 -13.86
C ALA A 62 -7.71 10.51 -13.90
N VAL A 63 -8.36 11.21 -12.96
CA VAL A 63 -9.82 11.23 -12.78
C VAL A 63 -10.52 12.32 -13.61
N HIS A 64 -9.77 13.30 -14.11
CA HIS A 64 -10.33 14.40 -14.88
C HIS A 64 -10.60 13.98 -16.34
N PRO A 65 -11.71 14.41 -16.99
CA PRO A 65 -12.05 13.96 -18.35
C PRO A 65 -11.01 14.31 -19.43
N GLN A 66 -10.19 15.33 -19.18
CA GLN A 66 -9.10 15.78 -20.05
C GLN A 66 -7.75 15.16 -19.69
N ASP A 67 -7.68 14.32 -18.64
CA ASP A 67 -6.48 13.57 -18.26
C ASP A 67 -6.56 12.12 -18.76
N SER A 68 -5.45 11.38 -18.69
CA SER A 68 -5.45 9.95 -19.00
C SER A 68 -4.35 9.18 -18.27
N PRO A 69 -4.54 7.88 -18.01
CA PRO A 69 -3.49 7.01 -17.49
C PRO A 69 -2.19 7.08 -18.29
N TYR A 70 -2.29 7.21 -19.62
CA TYR A 70 -1.13 7.34 -20.50
C TYR A 70 -0.32 8.63 -20.24
N LEU A 71 -0.98 9.78 -20.06
CA LEU A 71 -0.30 11.03 -19.74
C LEU A 71 0.39 10.94 -18.37
N HIS A 72 -0.30 10.43 -17.35
CA HIS A 72 0.26 10.18 -16.03
C HIS A 72 1.46 9.21 -16.07
N MET A 73 1.43 8.21 -16.94
CA MET A 73 2.55 7.27 -17.14
C MET A 73 3.78 8.00 -17.68
N LEU A 74 3.60 8.86 -18.69
CA LEU A 74 4.70 9.63 -19.28
C LEU A 74 5.35 10.56 -18.26
N ASP A 75 4.55 11.22 -17.44
CA ASP A 75 5.06 12.11 -16.39
C ASP A 75 5.82 11.32 -15.32
N THR A 76 5.28 10.17 -14.89
CA THR A 76 5.96 9.28 -13.95
C THR A 76 7.28 8.75 -14.51
N GLN A 77 7.31 8.30 -15.77
CA GLN A 77 8.51 7.80 -16.45
C GLN A 77 9.60 8.90 -16.56
N ARG A 78 9.20 10.14 -16.88
CA ARG A 78 10.10 11.29 -16.94
C ARG A 78 10.68 11.62 -15.57
N ALA A 79 9.83 11.67 -14.54
CA ALA A 79 10.26 11.92 -13.16
C ALA A 79 11.22 10.84 -12.64
N GLY A 80 10.96 9.58 -13.01
CA GLY A 80 11.80 8.43 -12.65
C GLY A 80 13.13 8.32 -13.41
N ARG A 81 13.45 9.24 -14.32
CA ARG A 81 14.75 9.32 -15.03
C ARG A 81 15.18 8.01 -15.72
N GLY A 82 14.21 7.27 -16.27
CA GLY A 82 14.46 6.00 -16.97
C GLY A 82 14.69 4.79 -16.06
N LEU A 83 14.52 4.92 -14.75
CA LEU A 83 14.65 3.83 -13.78
C LEU A 83 13.32 3.10 -13.52
N CYS A 84 12.21 3.68 -13.98
CA CYS A 84 10.91 3.06 -13.90
C CYS A 84 10.82 1.87 -14.86
N ARG A 85 10.20 0.78 -14.38
CA ARG A 85 9.83 -0.35 -15.22
C ARG A 85 8.45 -0.10 -15.82
N GLU A 86 8.33 -0.30 -17.13
CA GLU A 86 7.09 0.02 -17.86
C GLU A 86 5.89 -0.82 -17.37
N ASP A 87 6.10 -2.10 -17.07
CA ASP A 87 5.06 -2.99 -16.53
C ASP A 87 4.45 -2.47 -15.22
N THR A 88 5.30 -1.96 -14.33
CA THR A 88 4.92 -1.42 -13.02
C THR A 88 4.19 -0.09 -13.18
N LEU A 89 4.62 0.75 -14.13
CA LEU A 89 3.93 2.01 -14.40
C LEU A 89 2.53 1.79 -14.97
N ARG A 90 2.35 0.83 -15.88
CA ARG A 90 1.02 0.51 -16.42
C ARG A 90 0.06 0.10 -15.31
N VAL A 91 0.47 -0.82 -14.43
CA VAL A 91 -0.33 -1.20 -13.25
C VAL A 91 -0.68 0.02 -12.40
N LEU A 92 0.31 0.88 -12.11
CA LEU A 92 0.11 2.07 -11.28
C LEU A 92 -0.96 3.01 -11.86
N VAL A 93 -0.89 3.32 -13.16
CA VAL A 93 -1.76 4.33 -13.77
C VAL A 93 -3.12 3.78 -14.19
N ASP A 94 -3.17 2.54 -14.67
CA ASP A 94 -4.40 1.94 -15.21
C ASP A 94 -5.36 1.52 -14.09
N GLU A 95 -4.82 1.03 -12.96
CA GLU A 95 -5.65 0.60 -11.84
C GLU A 95 -6.05 1.75 -10.91
N GLY A 96 -5.40 2.92 -11.00
CA GLY A 96 -5.54 4.00 -10.03
C GLY A 96 -6.98 4.45 -9.78
N ILE A 97 -7.80 4.56 -10.84
CA ILE A 97 -9.20 4.99 -10.74
C ILE A 97 -10.02 3.97 -9.95
N GLN A 98 -9.82 2.68 -10.23
CA GLN A 98 -10.48 1.61 -9.50
C GLN A 98 -10.03 1.58 -8.03
N ARG A 99 -8.74 1.80 -7.75
CA ARG A 99 -8.22 1.85 -6.38
C ARG A 99 -8.82 3.02 -5.58
N LEU A 100 -9.07 4.18 -6.21
CA LEU A 100 -9.82 5.27 -5.56
C LEU A 100 -11.27 4.88 -5.24
N ALA A 101 -11.93 4.16 -6.15
CA ALA A 101 -13.28 3.65 -5.90
C ALA A 101 -13.30 2.65 -4.73
N ASP A 102 -12.30 1.78 -4.63
CA ASP A 102 -12.14 0.84 -3.52
C ASP A 102 -11.98 1.58 -2.17
N LEU A 103 -11.14 2.62 -2.13
CA LEU A 103 -10.96 3.46 -0.94
C LEU A 103 -12.27 4.16 -0.53
N ARG A 104 -13.03 4.70 -1.49
CA ARG A 104 -14.36 5.30 -1.23
C ARG A 104 -15.32 4.27 -0.66
N ARG A 105 -15.36 3.06 -1.24
CA ARG A 105 -16.18 1.94 -0.76
C ARG A 105 -15.84 1.57 0.69
N TRP A 106 -14.56 1.63 1.07
CA TRP A 106 -14.10 1.39 2.44
C TRP A 106 -14.27 2.59 3.39
N GLY A 107 -14.87 3.69 2.92
CA GLY A 107 -15.26 4.84 3.75
C GLY A 107 -14.26 6.00 3.76
N VAL A 108 -13.29 6.02 2.85
CA VAL A 108 -12.42 7.20 2.67
C VAL A 108 -13.23 8.32 2.00
N THR A 109 -13.34 9.44 2.69
CA THR A 109 -13.91 10.67 2.13
C THR A 109 -12.83 11.42 1.36
N PHE A 110 -13.08 11.65 0.08
CA PHE A 110 -12.31 12.56 -0.76
C PHE A 110 -13.09 13.86 -0.92
N ASP A 111 -12.37 14.97 -1.06
CA ASP A 111 -12.88 16.29 -1.39
C ASP A 111 -13.35 16.40 -2.85
#